data_AF-A0A219AG51-F1
#
_entry.id   AF-A0A219AG51-F1
#
_cell.length_a   1.000
_cell.length_b   1.000
_cell.length_c   1.000
_cell.angle_alpha   90.00
_cell.angle_beta   90.00
_cell.angle_gamma   90.00
#
_symmetry.space_group_name_H-M   'P 1'
#
loop_
_entity.id
_entity.type
_entity.pdbx_description
1 polymer ?
#
loop_
_entity_poly.entity_id
_entity_poly.type
_entity_poly.pdbx_seq_one_letter_code
_entity_poly.pdbx_strand_id
1 'polypeptide(L)'
;MMKRVILVIIMMISTLGIYSFNKFNANDAKTSFASFYHDKFNGRKTASGEIFSNRKLTAAHRTLPFGTIVQVTNLRTGKSVEVRINDRGPFHSSRALDLSKAAFDSIGNTARGIMPVEYEIVD
;
A
#
# COMPACT_ATOMS: atom_id res chain seq x y z
N MET A 1 15.85 47.28 22.41
CA MET A 1 16.75 46.14 22.17
C MET A 1 16.02 44.79 22.26
N MET A 2 15.25 44.52 23.31
CA MET A 2 14.55 43.23 23.53
C MET A 2 13.53 42.83 22.43
N LYS A 3 12.82 43.77 21.81
CA LYS A 3 11.84 43.47 20.72
C LYS A 3 12.50 42.88 19.47
N ARG A 4 13.77 43.23 19.18
CA ARG A 4 14.52 42.67 18.04
C ARG A 4 14.98 41.24 18.32
N VAL A 5 15.31 40.92 19.57
CA VAL A 5 15.74 39.57 19.99
C VAL A 5 14.58 38.57 19.92
N ILE A 6 13.38 38.98 20.36
CA ILE A 6 12.17 38.15 20.27
C ILE A 6 11.82 37.83 18.80
N LEU A 7 11.96 38.80 17.90
CA LEU A 7 11.69 38.60 16.46
C LEU A 7 12.64 37.57 15.83
N VAL A 8 13.93 37.61 16.20
CA VAL A 8 14.96 36.67 15.71
C VAL A 8 14.71 35.25 16.22
N ILE A 9 14.29 35.10 17.48
CA ILE A 9 13.95 33.78 18.05
C ILE A 9 12.71 33.19 17.35
N ILE A 10 11.68 34.01 17.06
CA ILE A 10 10.51 33.56 16.31
C ILE A 10 10.88 33.15 14.88
N MET A 11 11.79 33.88 14.20
CA MET A 11 12.30 33.51 12.87
C MET A 11 13.17 32.24 12.90
N MET A 12 13.93 32.00 13.97
CA MET A 12 14.67 30.75 14.14
C MET A 12 13.76 29.54 14.41
N ILE A 13 12.70 29.72 15.20
CA ILE A 13 11.71 28.66 15.45
C ILE A 13 10.89 28.36 14.18
N SER A 14 10.52 29.39 13.40
CA SER A 14 9.81 29.18 12.13
C SER A 14 10.69 28.52 11.07
N THR A 15 11.99 28.82 11.03
CA THR A 15 12.92 28.13 10.12
C THR A 15 13.23 26.70 10.56
N LEU A 16 13.36 26.40 11.86
CA LEU A 16 13.51 25.02 12.35
C LEU A 16 12.23 24.17 12.14
N GLY A 17 11.05 24.76 12.33
CA GLY A 17 9.76 24.08 12.16
C GLY A 17 9.48 23.59 10.73
N ILE A 18 10.11 24.22 9.73
CA ILE A 18 9.96 23.86 8.31
C ILE A 18 10.83 22.63 7.95
N TYR A 19 11.94 22.38 8.66
CA TYR A 19 12.84 21.27 8.35
C TYR A 19 12.40 19.91 8.93
N SER A 20 11.44 19.87 9.86
CA SER A 20 11.09 18.64 10.60
C SER A 20 9.72 18.04 10.24
N PHE A 21 9.11 18.48 9.14
CA PHE A 21 8.12 17.65 8.45
C PHE A 21 8.88 16.70 7.54
N ASN A 22 9.32 15.57 8.10
CA ASN A 22 9.64 14.40 7.28
C ASN A 22 8.48 14.22 6.30
N LYS A 23 8.74 14.48 5.02
CA LYS A 23 7.82 14.10 3.95
C LYS A 23 7.70 12.59 4.06
N PHE A 24 6.61 12.09 4.65
CA PHE A 24 6.16 10.73 4.37
C PHE A 24 5.95 10.70 2.86
N ASN A 25 6.91 10.14 2.12
CA ASN A 25 6.69 9.94 0.71
C ASN A 25 5.60 8.90 0.59
N ALA A 26 4.61 9.14 -0.27
CA ALA A 26 3.55 8.17 -0.51
C ALA A 26 4.12 6.81 -0.96
N ASN A 27 5.34 6.85 -1.51
CA ASN A 27 6.10 5.73 -2.06
C ASN A 27 6.97 5.01 -1.03
N ASP A 28 7.00 5.44 0.23
CA ASP A 28 7.76 4.71 1.26
C ASP A 28 7.20 3.29 1.40
N ALA A 29 8.10 2.30 1.34
CA ALA A 29 7.78 0.90 1.50
C ALA A 29 7.16 0.61 2.87
N LYS A 30 6.10 -0.19 2.89
CA LYS A 30 5.32 -0.52 4.09
C LYS A 30 5.24 -2.02 4.29
N THR A 31 5.60 -2.47 5.49
CA THR A 31 5.43 -3.88 5.88
C THR A 31 4.01 -4.16 6.38
N SER A 32 3.41 -5.25 5.93
CA SER A 32 2.10 -5.73 6.38
C SER A 32 1.92 -7.22 6.06
N PHE A 33 0.67 -7.71 6.10
CA PHE A 33 0.29 -9.01 5.57
C PHE A 33 -0.60 -8.84 4.34
N ALA A 34 -0.48 -9.79 3.41
CA ALA A 34 -1.37 -9.94 2.27
C ALA A 34 -2.09 -11.29 2.31
N SER A 35 -3.33 -11.31 1.83
CA SER A 35 -4.04 -12.55 1.49
C SER A 35 -4.44 -12.53 0.01
N PHE A 36 -5.32 -13.45 -0.39
CA PHE A 36 -5.89 -13.44 -1.73
C PHE A 36 -7.39 -13.70 -1.74
N TYR A 37 -8.04 -13.28 -2.82
CA TYR A 37 -9.46 -13.49 -3.05
C TYR A 37 -9.81 -14.96 -3.27
N HIS A 38 -10.90 -15.39 -2.62
CA HIS A 38 -11.53 -16.69 -2.92
C HIS A 38 -12.16 -16.71 -4.32
N ASP A 39 -12.19 -17.88 -4.96
CA ASP A 39 -12.73 -18.08 -6.32
C ASP A 39 -14.19 -17.64 -6.50
N LYS A 40 -14.97 -17.50 -5.41
CA LYS A 40 -16.37 -17.09 -5.44
C LYS A 40 -16.58 -15.63 -5.86
N PHE A 41 -15.52 -14.82 -5.77
CA PHE A 41 -15.56 -13.42 -6.16
C PHE A 41 -15.31 -13.22 -7.67
N ASN A 42 -14.75 -14.21 -8.35
CA ASN A 42 -14.45 -14.14 -9.78
C ASN A 42 -15.73 -13.83 -10.58
N GLY A 43 -15.69 -12.80 -11.44
CA GLY A 43 -16.85 -12.34 -12.21
C GLY A 43 -17.75 -11.31 -11.50
N ARG A 44 -17.51 -10.98 -10.23
CA ARG A 44 -18.25 -9.91 -9.51
C ARG A 44 -17.64 -8.53 -9.80
N LYS A 45 -18.43 -7.47 -9.63
CA LYS A 45 -17.92 -6.10 -9.66
C LYS A 45 -17.08 -5.80 -8.43
N THR A 46 -15.93 -5.15 -8.62
CA THR A 46 -15.12 -4.53 -7.58
C THR A 46 -15.64 -3.13 -7.25
N ALA A 47 -15.08 -2.49 -6.22
CA ALA A 47 -15.39 -1.12 -5.86
C ALA A 47 -14.96 -0.08 -6.91
N SER A 48 -14.03 -0.40 -7.82
CA SER A 48 -13.75 0.46 -8.99
C SER A 48 -14.79 0.33 -10.10
N GLY A 49 -15.70 -0.64 -10.00
CA GLY A 49 -16.70 -0.96 -11.03
C GLY A 49 -16.24 -2.00 -12.06
N GLU A 50 -14.96 -2.37 -12.06
CA GLU A 50 -14.43 -3.42 -12.92
C GLU A 50 -14.94 -4.82 -12.53
N ILE A 51 -14.99 -5.74 -13.50
CA ILE A 51 -15.23 -7.16 -13.21
C ILE A 51 -13.94 -7.81 -12.68
N PHE A 52 -14.01 -8.31 -11.45
CA PHE A 52 -12.91 -9.02 -10.79
C PHE A 52 -12.55 -10.30 -11.53
N SER A 53 -11.25 -10.56 -11.66
CA SER A 53 -10.74 -11.82 -12.18
C SER A 53 -9.52 -12.28 -11.40
N ASN A 54 -9.55 -13.54 -10.95
CA ASN A 54 -8.41 -14.18 -10.29
C ASN A 54 -7.19 -14.40 -11.21
N ARG A 55 -7.34 -14.17 -12.52
CA ARG A 55 -6.26 -14.31 -13.51
C ARG A 55 -5.50 -13.00 -13.78
N LYS A 56 -6.00 -11.86 -13.31
CA LYS A 56 -5.37 -10.54 -13.50
C LYS A 56 -4.50 -10.19 -12.32
N LEU A 57 -3.46 -9.39 -12.51
CA LEU A 57 -2.61 -8.87 -11.44
C LEU A 57 -3.22 -7.62 -10.80
N THR A 58 -4.23 -7.83 -9.96
CA THR A 58 -4.91 -6.76 -9.21
C THR A 58 -4.94 -7.03 -7.71
N ALA A 59 -5.21 -5.99 -6.94
CA ALA A 59 -5.37 -6.08 -5.49
C ALA A 59 -6.41 -5.09 -4.95
N ALA A 60 -6.91 -5.39 -3.75
CA ALA A 60 -7.68 -4.46 -2.94
C ALA A 60 -6.77 -3.72 -1.96
N HIS A 61 -7.00 -2.42 -1.81
CA HIS A 61 -6.40 -1.61 -0.75
C HIS A 61 -7.42 -0.62 -0.18
N ARG A 62 -7.29 -0.26 1.10
CA ARG A 62 -8.30 0.54 1.83
C ARG A 62 -8.45 1.94 1.26
N THR A 63 -7.32 2.59 0.99
CA THR A 63 -7.28 4.04 0.74
C THR A 63 -6.48 4.44 -0.49
N LEU A 64 -5.77 3.50 -1.12
CA LEU A 64 -4.99 3.85 -2.31
C LEU A 64 -5.96 4.16 -3.45
N PRO A 65 -5.69 5.20 -4.26
CA PRO A 65 -6.47 5.49 -5.46
C PRO A 65 -6.61 4.24 -6.34
N PHE A 66 -7.76 4.10 -7.01
CA PHE A 66 -7.88 3.06 -8.02
C PHE A 66 -6.93 3.39 -9.18
N GLY A 67 -6.29 2.37 -9.74
CA GLY A 67 -5.28 2.52 -10.78
C GLY A 67 -3.84 2.62 -10.27
N THR A 68 -3.62 2.90 -8.97
CA THR A 68 -2.27 2.87 -8.38
C THR A 68 -1.61 1.52 -8.61
N ILE A 69 -0.37 1.53 -9.10
CA ILE A 69 0.48 0.35 -9.22
C ILE A 69 1.28 0.21 -7.93
N VAL A 70 1.28 -1.00 -7.38
CA VAL A 70 1.96 -1.31 -6.13
C VAL A 70 2.87 -2.51 -6.38
N GLN A 71 4.15 -2.37 -6.08
CA GLN A 71 5.04 -3.52 -5.99
C GLN A 71 4.82 -4.20 -4.64
N VAL A 72 4.61 -5.51 -4.64
CA VAL A 72 4.37 -6.31 -3.45
C VAL A 72 5.45 -7.39 -3.38
N THR A 73 6.24 -7.36 -2.32
CA THR A 73 7.38 -8.26 -2.09
C THR A 73 7.07 -9.22 -0.96
N ASN A 74 7.17 -10.53 -1.20
CA ASN A 74 7.06 -11.54 -0.16
C ASN A 74 8.34 -11.56 0.69
N LEU A 75 8.24 -11.14 1.95
CA LEU A 75 9.37 -11.02 2.87
C LEU A 75 10.06 -12.35 3.20
N ARG A 76 9.40 -13.49 2.93
CA ARG A 76 10.00 -14.82 3.16
C ARG A 76 10.89 -15.28 2.01
N THR A 77 10.63 -14.81 0.78
CA THR A 77 11.27 -15.34 -0.44
C THR A 77 12.00 -14.27 -1.25
N GLY A 78 11.73 -12.99 -0.99
CA GLY A 78 12.25 -11.88 -1.78
C GLY A 78 11.60 -11.73 -3.16
N LYS A 79 10.61 -12.58 -3.51
CA LYS A 79 9.89 -12.47 -4.79
C LYS A 79 8.90 -11.31 -4.75
N SER A 80 8.81 -10.57 -5.86
CA SER A 80 7.89 -9.44 -5.99
C SER A 80 6.96 -9.55 -7.20
N VAL A 81 5.83 -8.86 -7.12
CA VAL A 81 4.85 -8.71 -8.19
C VAL A 81 4.26 -7.32 -8.15
N GLU A 82 4.08 -6.70 -9.31
CA GLU A 82 3.33 -5.46 -9.45
C GLU A 82 1.86 -5.75 -9.65
N VAL A 83 1.02 -5.06 -8.88
CA VAL A 83 -0.43 -5.18 -8.94
C VAL A 83 -1.08 -3.81 -9.06
N ARG A 84 -2.18 -3.75 -9.80
CA ARG A 84 -3.02 -2.55 -9.85
C ARG A 84 -4.10 -2.59 -8.79
N ILE A 85 -4.26 -1.50 -8.05
CA ILE A 85 -5.36 -1.35 -7.09
C ILE A 85 -6.67 -1.13 -7.85
N ASN A 86 -7.63 -2.03 -7.70
CA ASN A 86 -8.94 -1.90 -8.35
C ASN A 86 -10.12 -2.24 -7.42
N ASP A 87 -9.86 -2.49 -6.14
CA ASP A 87 -10.92 -2.80 -5.17
C ASP A 87 -10.63 -2.21 -3.78
N ARG A 88 -11.62 -2.28 -2.89
CA ARG A 88 -11.56 -1.81 -1.51
C ARG A 88 -11.56 -2.97 -0.51
N GLY A 89 -10.88 -2.74 0.60
CA GLY A 89 -10.53 -3.77 1.58
C GLY A 89 -9.01 -3.84 1.74
N PRO A 90 -8.48 -4.74 2.55
CA PRO A 90 -9.19 -5.67 3.44
C PRO A 90 -9.84 -4.93 4.62
N PHE A 91 -10.97 -5.41 5.15
CA PHE A 91 -11.58 -4.80 6.35
C PHE A 91 -11.07 -5.41 7.67
N HIS A 92 -10.19 -6.42 7.60
CA HIS A 92 -9.49 -6.97 8.77
C HIS A 92 -8.18 -6.22 9.02
N SER A 93 -8.01 -5.68 10.23
CA SER A 93 -6.94 -4.75 10.61
C SER A 93 -5.52 -5.26 10.41
N SER A 94 -5.29 -6.58 10.37
CA SER A 94 -3.95 -7.17 10.27
C SER A 94 -3.35 -7.22 8.87
N ARG A 95 -4.11 -6.91 7.80
CA ARG A 95 -3.68 -7.05 6.40
C ARG A 95 -3.82 -5.75 5.62
N ALA A 96 -2.85 -5.39 4.80
CA ALA A 96 -2.94 -4.22 3.92
C ALA A 96 -3.58 -4.53 2.56
N LEU A 97 -3.39 -5.75 2.05
CA LEU A 97 -3.74 -6.11 0.68
C LEU A 97 -4.49 -7.45 0.62
N ASP A 98 -5.51 -7.52 -0.24
CA ASP A 98 -6.06 -8.78 -0.73
C ASP A 98 -5.74 -8.86 -2.23
N LEU A 99 -4.81 -9.75 -2.59
CA LEU A 99 -4.32 -9.96 -3.95
C LEU A 99 -5.31 -10.81 -4.76
N SER A 100 -5.27 -10.70 -6.08
CA SER A 100 -5.77 -11.77 -6.95
C SER A 100 -5.02 -13.09 -6.68
N LYS A 101 -5.65 -14.23 -6.97
CA LYS A 101 -5.00 -15.54 -6.84
C LYS A 101 -3.74 -15.65 -7.70
N ALA A 102 -3.77 -15.14 -8.94
CA ALA A 102 -2.60 -15.11 -9.82
C ALA A 102 -1.42 -14.29 -9.24
N ALA A 103 -1.69 -13.10 -8.69
CA ALA A 103 -0.63 -12.30 -8.07
C ALA A 103 -0.05 -12.98 -6.83
N PHE A 104 -0.90 -13.51 -5.95
CA PHE A 104 -0.43 -14.20 -4.74
C PHE A 104 0.42 -15.44 -5.05
N ASP A 105 0.00 -16.23 -6.04
CA ASP A 105 0.72 -17.45 -6.44
C ASP A 105 2.06 -17.16 -7.13
N SER A 106 2.20 -16.00 -7.80
CA SER A 106 3.47 -15.61 -8.43
C SER A 106 4.60 -15.34 -7.42
N ILE A 107 4.27 -14.89 -6.20
CA ILE A 107 5.25 -14.55 -5.16
C ILE A 107 5.20 -15.46 -3.93
N GLY A 108 4.22 -16.37 -3.83
CA GLY A 108 4.02 -17.23 -2.66
C GLY A 108 3.32 -18.54 -2.99
N ASN A 109 2.65 -19.13 -2.00
CA ASN A 109 1.92 -20.39 -2.15
C ASN A 109 0.54 -20.23 -1.54
N THR A 110 -0.50 -20.37 -2.37
CA THR A 110 -1.90 -20.22 -1.99
C THR A 110 -2.33 -21.12 -0.82
N ALA A 111 -1.69 -22.27 -0.60
CA ALA A 111 -1.94 -23.15 0.53
C ALA A 111 -1.66 -22.50 1.90
N ARG A 112 -0.86 -21.43 1.96
CA ARG A 112 -0.59 -20.68 3.20
C ARG A 112 -1.71 -19.70 3.57
N GLY A 113 -2.55 -19.28 2.62
CA GLY A 113 -3.63 -18.31 2.83
C GLY A 113 -3.19 -16.85 3.03
N ILE A 114 -2.11 -16.62 3.77
CA ILE A 114 -1.59 -15.30 4.16
C ILE A 114 -0.05 -15.31 4.11
N MET A 115 0.56 -14.19 3.75
CA MET A 115 2.02 -14.02 3.82
C MET A 115 2.43 -12.61 4.30
N PRO A 116 3.56 -12.46 5.01
CA PRO A 116 4.13 -11.15 5.30
C PRO A 116 4.69 -10.54 4.02
N VAL A 117 4.38 -9.28 3.78
CA VAL A 117 4.80 -8.54 2.59
C VAL A 117 5.34 -7.17 2.95
N GLU A 118 6.22 -6.68 2.10
CA GLU A 118 6.48 -5.25 1.95
C GLU A 118 5.76 -4.78 0.68
N TYR A 119 5.19 -3.57 0.71
CA TYR A 119 4.57 -2.98 -0.48
C TYR A 119 4.89 -1.49 -0.61
N GLU A 120 5.08 -1.06 -1.84
CA GLU A 120 5.40 0.33 -2.19
C GLU A 120 4.65 0.75 -3.46
N ILE A 121 4.33 2.04 -3.56
CA ILE A 121 3.73 2.60 -4.78
C ILE A 121 4.83 2.74 -5.82
N VAL A 122 4.55 2.26 -7.03
CA VAL A 122 5.42 2.46 -8.19
C VAL A 122 5.01 3.76 -8.89
N ASP A 123 5.97 4.65 -9.11
CA ASP A 123 5.81 5.95 -9.79
C ASP A 123 5.53 5.82 -11.30
#